data_AF-R6MZQ6-F1
#
_entry.id   AF-R6MZQ6-F1
#
_cell.length_a   1.000
_cell.length_b   1.000
_cell.length_c   1.000
_cell.angle_alpha   90.00
_cell.angle_beta   90.00
_cell.angle_gamma   90.00
#
_symmetry.space_group_name_H-M   'P 1'
#
loop_
_entity.id
_entity.type
_entity.pdbx_description
1 polymer ?
#
loop_
_entity_poly.entity_id
_entity_poly.type
_entity_poly.pdbx_seq_one_letter_code
_entity_poly.pdbx_strand_id
1 'polypeptide(L)'
;MKITNDIKYVGVNDHEIDLFEGQYVVENGMAYNSYVIMDEKIAVMDTVDARFTHEWLDNIENIIGSCQPDYLVIQHMEPDHSANIANFMNVYQNTKIVSTEKAFAMMRQFFGTDFEGRKIVVGEGDTLSLGKHNLTFVLAPMVHWPEVMVTYDSADKVLFSADGFGKFGALDVEEDWACEARRYYIGIVGKYGVQVQNLLKKASGLDIQIICPLHGPVLTENLGYYLNLYQTWSSYAAETEGIVIAYTSVYGHTKKAVETLADKLLKEGCPKVVVHDLARCDIAEAVEDAFRYSKLVLATTTYNADIFPFMREFIHHLTERNFQNRVIGLMENGSWAPLAAKTMKQMLSGCKNLTFAENVVHIKSALNEESAGQLEALAAELCHDYLEQQSETANKNDLTALFKIGYGLYVVTSNDGKKDNGLIVNTVTQVTDTPNRVAVTINKQNYSHHVIKQTGIMNVNCLSTAAPFKVFETFGFQSGRTVDKFADCTPLRSDNGLVFLPRYINAFMSLKVEQYVDFGTHGMFICSITEARVISNAETMTYTYYQNNVKPKPQTEGKKGFVCKICGYIYEGDVLPDDFICPLCKHGAADFEPIG
;
A
#
# COMPACT_ATOMS: atom_id res chain seq x y z
N MET A 1 30.95 -18.19 17.70
CA MET A 1 29.95 -17.60 18.62
C MET A 1 29.01 -18.71 19.13
N LYS A 2 28.55 -18.66 20.40
CA LYS A 2 27.56 -19.63 20.93
C LYS A 2 26.16 -19.05 20.75
N ILE A 3 25.26 -19.75 20.06
CA ILE A 3 23.86 -19.33 19.89
C ILE A 3 23.02 -19.87 21.04
N THR A 4 23.04 -21.19 21.21
CA THR A 4 22.42 -21.87 22.36
C THR A 4 23.40 -22.88 22.95
N ASN A 5 22.94 -23.70 23.90
CA ASN A 5 23.77 -24.81 24.41
C ASN A 5 24.19 -25.78 23.31
N ASP A 6 23.30 -26.04 22.36
CA ASP A 6 23.44 -27.10 21.38
C ASP A 6 23.70 -26.54 19.96
N ILE A 7 23.35 -25.27 19.71
CA ILE A 7 23.55 -24.60 18.41
C ILE A 7 24.78 -23.68 18.45
N LYS A 8 25.69 -23.87 17.49
CA LYS A 8 26.96 -23.14 17.35
C LYS A 8 27.06 -22.44 16.00
N TYR A 9 27.66 -21.26 16.00
CA TYR A 9 28.00 -20.54 14.78
C TYR A 9 29.35 -21.01 14.24
N VAL A 10 29.41 -21.31 12.94
CA VAL A 10 30.61 -21.74 12.20
C VAL A 10 30.84 -20.96 10.90
N GLY A 11 30.07 -19.89 10.66
CA GLY A 11 30.23 -19.00 9.51
C GLY A 11 31.50 -18.14 9.54
N VAL A 12 31.57 -17.18 8.62
CA VAL A 12 32.76 -16.36 8.34
C VAL A 12 32.39 -14.91 8.02
N ASN A 13 33.36 -14.00 8.19
CA ASN A 13 33.28 -12.62 7.74
C ASN A 13 34.18 -12.41 6.51
N ASP A 14 33.64 -11.75 5.50
CA ASP A 14 34.36 -11.31 4.32
C ASP A 14 34.56 -9.80 4.34
N HIS A 15 35.79 -9.37 4.56
CA HIS A 15 36.19 -7.97 4.54
C HIS A 15 36.83 -7.54 3.22
N GLU A 16 37.04 -8.47 2.29
CA GLU A 16 37.69 -8.19 1.00
C GLU A 16 36.68 -7.93 -0.11
N ILE A 17 35.41 -8.31 0.09
CA ILE A 17 34.33 -8.02 -0.86
C ILE A 17 34.05 -6.52 -0.95
N ASP A 18 34.04 -6.01 -2.19
CA ASP A 18 33.66 -4.63 -2.50
C ASP A 18 32.18 -4.55 -2.95
N LEU A 19 31.72 -5.55 -3.70
CA LEU A 19 30.36 -5.65 -4.25
C LEU A 19 29.70 -6.99 -3.94
N PHE A 20 28.59 -6.96 -3.20
CA PHE A 20 27.71 -8.13 -3.05
C PHE A 20 26.85 -8.33 -4.30
N GLU A 21 26.75 -9.59 -4.76
CA GLU A 21 26.17 -9.98 -6.07
C GLU A 21 26.76 -9.22 -7.28
N GLY A 22 27.92 -8.58 -7.12
CA GLY A 22 28.50 -7.71 -8.14
C GLY A 22 27.73 -6.39 -8.37
N GLN A 23 26.83 -6.01 -7.44
CA GLN A 23 25.98 -4.83 -7.59
C GLN A 23 25.95 -3.92 -6.34
N TYR A 24 25.88 -4.47 -5.14
CA TYR A 24 25.66 -3.69 -3.92
C TYR A 24 26.97 -3.37 -3.22
N VAL A 25 27.26 -2.08 -3.01
CA VAL A 25 28.47 -1.64 -2.31
C VAL A 25 28.38 -2.01 -0.84
N VAL A 26 29.36 -2.78 -0.35
CA VAL A 26 29.38 -3.32 1.02
C VAL A 26 30.67 -2.93 1.74
N GLU A 27 30.81 -1.63 2.05
CA GLU A 27 32.04 -1.08 2.65
C GLU A 27 32.44 -1.74 3.97
N ASN A 28 31.46 -2.26 4.71
CA ASN A 28 31.63 -2.95 5.99
C ASN A 28 31.75 -4.49 5.83
N GLY A 29 31.95 -4.98 4.60
CA GLY A 29 32.07 -6.39 4.29
C GLY A 29 30.73 -7.15 4.30
N MET A 30 30.82 -8.48 4.38
CA MET A 30 29.68 -9.39 4.39
C MET A 30 29.88 -10.50 5.41
N ALA A 31 28.81 -10.95 6.04
CA ALA A 31 28.83 -12.19 6.82
C ALA A 31 28.20 -13.33 6.00
N TYR A 32 28.86 -14.49 5.95
CA TYR A 32 28.31 -15.74 5.42
C TYR A 32 28.09 -16.71 6.58
N ASN A 33 26.84 -16.80 7.05
CA ASN A 33 26.49 -17.51 8.26
C ASN A 33 26.20 -18.98 7.99
N SER A 34 26.80 -19.84 8.80
CA SER A 34 26.50 -21.27 8.85
C SER A 34 26.48 -21.73 10.31
N TYR A 35 25.69 -22.77 10.59
CA TYR A 35 25.40 -23.20 11.96
C TYR A 35 25.53 -24.72 12.11
N VAL A 36 25.95 -25.17 13.29
CA VAL A 36 25.99 -26.59 13.66
C VAL A 36 25.04 -26.83 14.83
N ILE A 37 24.18 -27.84 14.70
CA ILE A 37 23.29 -28.34 15.76
C ILE A 37 23.88 -29.63 16.31
N MET A 38 24.26 -29.60 17.60
CA MET A 38 24.82 -30.74 18.32
C MET A 38 23.72 -31.49 19.06
N ASP A 39 23.49 -32.73 18.67
CA ASP A 39 22.50 -33.63 19.29
C ASP A 39 22.95 -35.10 19.11
N GLU A 40 22.07 -36.07 19.34
CA GLU A 40 22.32 -37.48 18.99
C GLU A 40 22.72 -37.66 17.53
N LYS A 41 22.16 -36.82 16.64
CA LYS A 41 22.57 -36.64 15.25
C LYS A 41 22.99 -35.21 15.00
N ILE A 42 24.12 -35.02 14.31
CA ILE A 42 24.68 -33.69 14.07
C ILE A 42 24.18 -33.16 12.72
N ALA A 43 23.69 -31.92 12.71
CA ALA A 43 23.28 -31.24 11.49
C ALA A 43 24.09 -29.96 11.26
N VAL A 44 24.54 -29.74 10.03
CA VAL A 44 25.13 -28.48 9.56
C VAL A 44 24.10 -27.75 8.69
N MET A 45 23.92 -26.45 8.92
CA MET A 45 22.95 -25.59 8.25
C MET A 45 23.68 -24.71 7.24
N ASP A 46 23.38 -24.92 5.96
CA ASP A 46 23.97 -24.25 4.79
C ASP A 46 25.52 -24.25 4.81
N THR A 47 26.12 -23.67 3.78
CA THR A 47 27.57 -23.53 3.64
C THR A 47 27.93 -22.06 3.53
N VAL A 48 29.11 -21.73 3.01
CA VAL A 48 29.57 -20.35 2.80
C VAL A 48 30.18 -20.21 1.42
N ASP A 49 30.52 -18.98 1.04
CA ASP A 49 31.17 -18.63 -0.22
C ASP A 49 32.43 -19.48 -0.45
N ALA A 50 32.68 -19.81 -1.72
CA ALA A 50 33.80 -20.66 -2.13
C ALA A 50 35.16 -20.18 -1.61
N ARG A 51 35.36 -18.87 -1.44
CA ARG A 51 36.62 -18.29 -0.94
C ARG A 51 36.94 -18.72 0.50
N PHE A 52 35.92 -19.05 1.29
CA PHE A 52 36.05 -19.39 2.71
C PHE A 52 35.92 -20.89 2.99
N THR A 53 36.05 -21.73 1.95
CA THR A 53 35.96 -23.21 2.05
C THR A 53 36.74 -23.79 3.23
N HIS A 54 38.02 -23.44 3.34
CA HIS A 54 38.91 -24.03 4.34
C HIS A 54 38.60 -23.52 5.74
N GLU A 55 38.45 -22.21 5.91
CA GLU A 55 38.12 -21.60 7.20
C GLU A 55 36.80 -22.15 7.77
N TRP A 56 35.78 -22.30 6.93
CA TRP A 56 34.49 -22.85 7.33
C TRP A 56 34.58 -24.34 7.74
N LEU A 57 35.33 -25.16 6.99
CA LEU A 57 35.55 -26.56 7.37
C LEU A 57 36.34 -26.67 8.69
N ASP A 58 37.36 -25.84 8.89
CA ASP A 58 38.12 -25.77 10.14
C ASP A 58 37.21 -25.35 11.31
N ASN A 59 36.32 -24.37 11.10
CA ASN A 59 35.32 -23.96 12.10
C ASN A 59 34.38 -25.10 12.49
N ILE A 60 33.94 -25.91 11.53
CA ILE A 60 33.13 -27.11 11.79
C ILE A 60 33.92 -28.13 12.59
N GLU A 61 35.13 -28.49 12.16
CA GLU A 61 35.99 -29.46 12.84
C GLU A 61 36.29 -29.05 14.28
N ASN A 62 36.51 -27.76 14.53
CA ASN A 62 36.72 -27.20 15.87
C ASN A 62 35.51 -27.40 16.80
N ILE A 63 34.29 -27.46 16.26
CA ILE A 63 33.06 -27.68 17.03
C ILE A 63 32.77 -29.17 17.21
N ILE A 64 32.87 -29.96 16.15
CA ILE A 64 32.45 -31.37 16.18
C ILE A 64 33.58 -32.34 16.60
N GLY A 65 34.83 -31.88 16.60
CA GLY A 65 36.00 -32.71 16.85
C GLY A 65 36.09 -33.88 15.88
N SER A 66 36.19 -35.11 16.41
CA SER A 66 36.24 -36.33 15.61
C SER A 66 34.87 -36.86 15.17
N CYS A 67 33.77 -36.21 15.58
CA CYS A 67 32.43 -36.62 15.17
C CYS A 67 32.21 -36.38 13.67
N GLN A 68 31.18 -37.03 13.12
CA GLN A 68 30.80 -36.89 11.71
C GLN A 68 29.38 -36.30 11.65
N PRO A 69 29.13 -35.28 10.81
CA PRO A 69 27.78 -34.77 10.61
C PRO A 69 26.88 -35.83 9.96
N ASP A 70 25.68 -36.02 10.51
CA ASP A 70 24.66 -36.88 9.91
C ASP A 70 23.95 -36.19 8.74
N TYR A 71 23.75 -34.86 8.86
CA TYR A 71 23.01 -34.07 7.90
C TYR A 71 23.71 -32.77 7.50
N LEU A 72 23.59 -32.43 6.22
CA LEU A 72 23.78 -31.08 5.69
C LEU A 72 22.42 -30.57 5.21
N VAL A 73 21.83 -29.61 5.92
CA VAL A 73 20.55 -29.00 5.57
C VAL A 73 20.84 -27.80 4.67
N ILE A 74 20.31 -27.82 3.44
CA ILE A 74 20.48 -26.73 2.48
C ILE A 74 19.14 -26.02 2.30
N GLN A 75 19.06 -24.79 2.80
CA GLN A 75 17.87 -23.95 2.76
C GLN A 75 17.78 -23.15 1.46
N HIS A 76 18.93 -22.81 0.88
CA HIS A 76 19.04 -21.96 -0.29
C HIS A 76 20.24 -22.33 -1.16
N MET A 77 20.09 -22.25 -2.48
CA MET A 77 21.09 -22.67 -3.46
C MET A 77 21.91 -21.52 -4.06
N GLU A 78 21.80 -20.29 -3.56
CA GLU A 78 22.70 -19.23 -4.01
C GLU A 78 24.16 -19.57 -3.63
N PRO A 79 25.14 -19.40 -4.54
CA PRO A 79 26.49 -19.91 -4.33
C PRO A 79 27.25 -19.33 -3.12
N ASP A 80 26.86 -18.15 -2.65
CA ASP A 80 27.48 -17.53 -1.47
C ASP A 80 27.16 -18.26 -0.15
N HIS A 81 26.17 -19.16 -0.13
CA HIS A 81 25.94 -20.12 0.97
C HIS A 81 25.85 -21.57 0.52
N SER A 82 26.00 -21.87 -0.77
CA SER A 82 25.86 -23.23 -1.31
C SER A 82 27.10 -23.76 -2.04
N ALA A 83 28.10 -22.92 -2.34
CA ALA A 83 29.25 -23.31 -3.14
C ALA A 83 30.04 -24.50 -2.56
N ASN A 84 29.97 -24.69 -1.24
CA ASN A 84 30.76 -25.68 -0.53
C ASN A 84 30.08 -27.03 -0.30
N ILE A 85 28.87 -27.23 -0.85
CA ILE A 85 28.14 -28.51 -0.74
C ILE A 85 29.01 -29.68 -1.22
N ALA A 86 29.59 -29.59 -2.42
CA ALA A 86 30.40 -30.68 -2.97
C ALA A 86 31.68 -30.94 -2.15
N ASN A 87 32.35 -29.87 -1.69
CA ASN A 87 33.54 -29.97 -0.85
C ASN A 87 33.22 -30.66 0.48
N PHE A 88 32.15 -30.23 1.16
CA PHE A 88 31.68 -30.83 2.40
C PHE A 88 31.34 -32.31 2.23
N MET A 89 30.61 -32.68 1.17
CA MET A 89 30.19 -34.07 0.91
C MET A 89 31.35 -35.00 0.52
N ASN A 90 32.48 -34.45 0.08
CA ASN A 90 33.71 -35.20 -0.18
C ASN A 90 34.47 -35.49 1.12
N VAL A 91 34.47 -34.54 2.06
CA VAL A 91 35.06 -34.67 3.41
C VAL A 91 34.23 -35.63 4.26
N TYR A 92 32.92 -35.42 4.34
CA TYR A 92 32.00 -36.19 5.17
C TYR A 92 31.15 -37.15 4.30
N GLN A 93 31.76 -38.29 3.94
CA GLN A 93 31.20 -39.19 2.92
C GLN A 93 29.88 -39.87 3.32
N ASN A 94 29.61 -40.00 4.63
CA ASN A 94 28.40 -40.63 5.16
C ASN A 94 27.24 -39.66 5.41
N THR A 95 27.47 -38.34 5.29
CA THR A 95 26.45 -37.33 5.52
C THR A 95 25.35 -37.39 4.45
N LYS A 96 24.12 -37.09 4.85
CA LYS A 96 22.98 -36.92 3.93
C LYS A 96 22.64 -35.45 3.75
N ILE A 97 22.30 -35.05 2.53
CA ILE A 97 21.78 -33.70 2.27
C ILE A 97 20.26 -33.70 2.48
N VAL A 98 19.76 -32.67 3.15
CA VAL A 98 18.34 -32.43 3.39
C VAL A 98 17.94 -31.13 2.71
N SER A 99 17.06 -31.18 1.71
CA SER A 99 16.62 -29.99 0.99
C SER A 99 15.36 -30.24 0.16
N THR A 100 14.90 -29.22 -0.56
CA THR A 100 13.74 -29.32 -1.45
C THR A 100 14.09 -30.02 -2.77
N GLU A 101 13.08 -30.59 -3.44
CA GLU A 101 13.26 -31.21 -4.77
C GLU A 101 13.89 -30.25 -5.78
N LYS A 102 13.50 -28.96 -5.72
CA LYS A 102 14.04 -27.92 -6.61
C LYS A 102 15.51 -27.65 -6.32
N ALA A 103 15.91 -27.63 -5.04
CA ALA A 103 17.30 -27.44 -4.67
C ALA A 103 18.18 -28.58 -5.19
N PHE A 104 17.73 -29.84 -5.09
CA PHE A 104 18.45 -30.97 -5.69
C PHE A 104 18.58 -30.88 -7.21
N ALA A 105 17.55 -30.37 -7.90
CA ALA A 105 17.63 -30.10 -9.33
C ALA A 105 18.71 -29.04 -9.65
N MET A 106 18.84 -28.00 -8.82
CA MET A 106 19.90 -26.98 -8.93
C MET A 106 21.28 -27.53 -8.56
N MET A 107 21.40 -28.37 -7.52
CA MET A 107 22.66 -29.04 -7.18
C MET A 107 23.20 -29.85 -8.37
N ARG A 108 22.32 -30.54 -9.11
CA ARG A 108 22.71 -31.24 -10.34
C ARG A 108 23.27 -30.29 -11.41
N GLN A 109 22.75 -29.07 -11.48
CA GLN A 109 23.22 -28.05 -12.43
C GLN A 109 24.58 -27.47 -12.01
N PHE A 110 24.73 -27.10 -10.74
CA PHE A 110 25.97 -26.50 -10.22
C PHE A 110 27.12 -27.50 -10.06
N PHE A 111 26.82 -28.72 -9.61
CA PHE A 111 27.85 -29.71 -9.20
C PHE A 111 27.86 -30.98 -10.07
N GLY A 112 26.96 -31.10 -11.04
CA GLY A 112 26.84 -32.30 -11.88
C GLY A 112 26.24 -33.52 -11.15
N THR A 113 25.80 -33.36 -9.90
CA THR A 113 25.20 -34.42 -9.08
C THR A 113 24.13 -33.85 -8.16
N ASP A 114 23.11 -34.65 -7.88
CA ASP A 114 22.11 -34.41 -6.83
C ASP A 114 22.36 -35.32 -5.61
N PHE A 115 23.54 -35.94 -5.54
CA PHE A 115 23.96 -36.84 -4.47
C PHE A 115 23.01 -38.01 -4.25
N GLU A 116 22.59 -38.65 -5.35
CA GLU A 116 21.73 -39.84 -5.35
C GLU A 116 22.17 -40.89 -4.30
N GLY A 117 21.22 -41.39 -3.51
CA GLY A 117 21.49 -42.29 -2.37
C GLY A 117 21.90 -41.60 -1.06
N ARG A 118 22.26 -40.31 -1.08
CA ARG A 118 22.54 -39.48 0.10
C ARG A 118 21.63 -38.24 0.20
N LYS A 119 20.51 -38.23 -0.52
CA LYS A 119 19.52 -37.15 -0.47
C LYS A 119 18.30 -37.48 0.37
N ILE A 120 17.79 -36.49 1.09
CA ILE A 120 16.51 -36.47 1.80
C ILE A 120 15.72 -35.27 1.27
N VAL A 121 14.63 -35.55 0.57
CA VAL A 121 13.76 -34.52 0.02
C VAL A 121 12.70 -34.15 1.06
N VAL A 122 12.56 -32.86 1.33
CA VAL A 122 11.57 -32.32 2.28
C VAL A 122 10.62 -31.34 1.61
N GLY A 123 9.37 -31.34 2.07
CA GLY A 123 8.31 -30.43 1.67
C GLY A 123 7.79 -29.58 2.84
N GLU A 124 6.69 -28.88 2.58
CA GLU A 124 6.03 -28.02 3.57
C GLU A 124 5.55 -28.82 4.78
N GLY A 125 6.03 -28.45 5.97
CA GLY A 125 5.63 -29.04 7.25
C GLY A 125 6.30 -30.39 7.56
N ASP A 126 7.15 -30.90 6.68
CA ASP A 126 7.94 -32.10 6.97
C ASP A 126 8.89 -31.85 8.16
N THR A 127 9.28 -32.93 8.83
CA THR A 127 10.12 -32.85 10.03
C THR A 127 11.31 -33.81 9.97
N LEU A 128 12.39 -33.44 10.67
CA LEU A 128 13.59 -34.25 10.86
C LEU A 128 14.03 -34.18 12.33
N SER A 129 13.97 -35.33 13.01
CA SER A 129 14.47 -35.46 14.38
C SER A 129 15.97 -35.75 14.39
N LEU A 130 16.69 -34.98 15.21
CA LEU A 130 18.11 -35.15 15.52
C LEU A 130 18.35 -35.84 16.86
N GLY A 131 17.29 -36.05 17.66
CA GLY A 131 17.37 -36.44 19.06
C GLY A 131 16.41 -35.58 19.88
N LYS A 132 16.97 -34.70 20.73
CA LYS A 132 16.24 -33.63 21.43
C LYS A 132 15.64 -32.61 20.45
N HIS A 133 16.39 -32.24 19.42
CA HIS A 133 16.03 -31.25 18.41
C HIS A 133 15.16 -31.88 17.33
N ASN A 134 14.14 -31.14 16.91
CA ASN A 134 13.24 -31.55 15.85
C ASN A 134 13.03 -30.39 14.88
N LEU A 135 13.60 -30.53 13.70
CA LEU A 135 13.54 -29.54 12.63
C LEU A 135 12.22 -29.67 11.89
N THR A 136 11.55 -28.55 11.65
CA THR A 136 10.35 -28.43 10.81
C THR A 136 10.67 -27.53 9.62
N PHE A 137 10.39 -28.00 8.40
CA PHE A 137 10.69 -27.26 7.18
C PHE A 137 9.47 -26.48 6.69
N VAL A 138 9.65 -25.21 6.36
CA VAL A 138 8.59 -24.31 5.87
C VAL A 138 9.03 -23.75 4.52
N LEU A 139 8.27 -23.99 3.46
CA LEU A 139 8.68 -23.57 2.12
C LEU A 139 8.43 -22.07 1.93
N ALA A 140 9.43 -21.39 1.37
CA ALA A 140 9.48 -19.96 1.15
C ALA A 140 9.75 -19.61 -0.34
N PRO A 141 9.00 -20.18 -1.31
CA PRO A 141 9.31 -20.02 -2.73
C PRO A 141 9.25 -18.55 -3.17
N MET A 142 10.27 -18.09 -3.88
CA MET A 142 10.47 -16.72 -4.37
C MET A 142 10.66 -15.68 -3.26
N VAL A 143 10.90 -16.08 -2.01
CA VAL A 143 11.56 -15.20 -1.04
C VAL A 143 13.05 -15.26 -1.41
N HIS A 144 13.44 -14.45 -2.40
CA HIS A 144 14.68 -14.55 -3.20
C HIS A 144 14.60 -15.57 -4.35
N TRP A 145 14.73 -16.87 -4.09
CA TRP A 145 14.79 -17.92 -5.13
C TRP A 145 13.66 -18.97 -5.03
N PRO A 146 13.36 -19.75 -6.09
CA PRO A 146 12.18 -20.63 -6.12
C PRO A 146 12.23 -21.88 -5.23
N GLU A 147 13.42 -22.28 -4.77
CA GLU A 147 13.70 -23.46 -3.94
C GLU A 147 13.79 -23.19 -2.44
N VAL A 148 13.85 -21.90 -2.06
CA VAL A 148 14.10 -21.46 -0.69
C VAL A 148 13.12 -22.10 0.30
N MET A 149 13.66 -22.55 1.43
CA MET A 149 12.92 -22.96 2.61
C MET A 149 13.54 -22.36 3.87
N VAL A 150 12.76 -22.24 4.93
CA VAL A 150 13.26 -21.91 6.28
C VAL A 150 13.08 -23.12 7.19
N THR A 151 13.94 -23.24 8.19
CA THR A 151 13.96 -24.39 9.10
C THR A 151 13.73 -23.94 10.53
N TYR A 152 12.73 -24.50 11.20
CA TYR A 152 12.43 -24.21 12.59
C TYR A 152 12.82 -25.36 13.50
N ASP A 153 13.67 -25.10 14.49
CA ASP A 153 13.95 -26.03 15.57
C ASP A 153 13.01 -25.78 16.76
N SER A 154 12.18 -26.77 17.09
CA SER A 154 11.21 -26.66 18.16
C SER A 154 11.81 -26.78 19.57
N ALA A 155 13.00 -27.36 19.71
CA ALA A 155 13.62 -27.56 21.02
C ALA A 155 14.15 -26.24 21.60
N ASP A 156 14.93 -25.50 20.80
CA ASP A 156 15.51 -24.23 21.20
C ASP A 156 14.76 -23.01 20.65
N LYS A 157 13.67 -23.22 19.89
CA LYS A 157 12.81 -22.17 19.33
C LYS A 157 13.55 -21.25 18.36
N VAL A 158 14.43 -21.83 17.54
CA VAL A 158 15.27 -21.14 16.57
C VAL A 158 14.68 -21.26 15.17
N LEU A 159 14.56 -20.14 14.46
CA LEU A 159 14.28 -20.13 13.02
C LEU A 159 15.57 -19.85 12.25
N PHE A 160 16.04 -20.82 11.49
CA PHE A 160 17.02 -20.60 10.43
C PHE A 160 16.26 -20.05 9.21
N SER A 161 16.55 -18.81 8.83
CA SER A 161 15.64 -18.01 7.99
C SER A 161 16.08 -17.85 6.54
N ALA A 162 17.10 -18.59 6.10
CA ALA A 162 17.80 -18.32 4.83
C ALA A 162 18.19 -16.82 4.76
N ASP A 163 17.94 -16.14 3.64
CA ASP A 163 18.17 -14.69 3.49
C ASP A 163 17.16 -13.81 4.23
N GLY A 164 16.08 -14.40 4.72
CA GLY A 164 15.13 -13.69 5.55
C GLY A 164 15.83 -13.13 6.79
N PHE A 165 15.53 -11.89 7.14
CA PHE A 165 16.07 -11.15 8.28
C PHE A 165 17.57 -10.82 8.23
N GLY A 166 18.22 -10.99 7.07
CA GLY A 166 19.61 -10.59 6.87
C GLY A 166 19.81 -9.08 6.72
N LYS A 167 21.08 -8.66 6.78
CA LYS A 167 21.56 -7.32 6.42
C LYS A 167 22.93 -7.41 5.74
N PHE A 168 23.30 -6.40 4.97
CA PHE A 168 24.69 -6.21 4.56
C PHE A 168 25.60 -5.86 5.77
N GLY A 169 26.89 -6.16 5.66
CA GLY A 169 27.88 -5.92 6.71
C GLY A 169 28.38 -7.20 7.41
N ALA A 170 29.65 -7.21 7.78
CA ALA A 170 30.26 -8.26 8.59
C ALA A 170 29.77 -8.23 10.06
N LEU A 171 29.90 -9.35 10.77
CA LEU A 171 29.38 -9.50 12.15
C LEU A 171 30.13 -8.70 13.22
N ASP A 172 31.37 -8.31 12.94
CA ASP A 172 32.26 -7.59 13.86
C ASP A 172 32.24 -6.07 13.63
N VAL A 173 31.32 -5.58 12.80
CA VAL A 173 31.04 -4.16 12.61
C VAL A 173 29.79 -3.76 13.40
N GLU A 174 29.90 -2.70 14.20
CA GLU A 174 28.76 -2.12 14.91
C GLU A 174 28.02 -1.12 14.02
N GLU A 175 26.80 -1.48 13.61
CA GLU A 175 25.91 -0.64 12.82
C GLU A 175 24.44 -0.93 13.12
N ASP A 176 23.58 0.05 12.87
CA ASP A 176 22.14 -0.12 13.04
C ASP A 176 21.62 -1.19 12.05
N TRP A 177 20.86 -2.16 12.56
CA TRP A 177 20.36 -3.25 11.73
C TRP A 177 19.42 -2.75 10.63
N ALA A 178 18.56 -1.76 10.92
CA ALA A 178 17.42 -1.44 10.08
C ALA A 178 17.77 -0.75 8.76
N CYS A 179 18.85 0.03 8.73
CA CYS A 179 19.33 0.66 7.49
C CYS A 179 19.82 -0.43 6.53
N GLU A 180 20.85 -1.18 6.91
CA GLU A 180 21.41 -2.21 6.03
C GLU A 180 20.46 -3.38 5.77
N ALA A 181 19.58 -3.72 6.71
CA ALA A 181 18.55 -4.74 6.49
C ALA A 181 17.48 -4.28 5.49
N ARG A 182 17.15 -2.98 5.44
CA ARG A 182 16.23 -2.45 4.42
C ARG A 182 16.92 -2.41 3.06
N ARG A 183 18.17 -1.92 2.99
CA ARG A 183 18.97 -1.94 1.75
C ARG A 183 19.09 -3.36 1.22
N TYR A 184 19.37 -4.33 2.09
CA TYR A 184 19.38 -5.77 1.79
C TYR A 184 18.01 -6.25 1.30
N TYR A 185 16.96 -6.07 2.10
CA TYR A 185 15.62 -6.56 1.77
C TYR A 185 15.11 -6.00 0.44
N ILE A 186 15.21 -4.68 0.22
CA ILE A 186 14.74 -4.02 -0.99
C ILE A 186 15.62 -4.39 -2.20
N GLY A 187 16.94 -4.52 -2.00
CA GLY A 187 17.87 -4.98 -3.02
C GLY A 187 17.53 -6.37 -3.53
N ILE A 188 17.40 -7.33 -2.62
CA ILE A 188 17.34 -8.77 -2.90
C ILE A 188 15.89 -9.27 -3.11
N VAL A 189 14.99 -8.97 -2.17
CA VAL A 189 13.65 -9.60 -2.11
C VAL A 189 12.50 -8.61 -2.38
N GLY A 190 12.76 -7.30 -2.44
CA GLY A 190 11.75 -6.24 -2.42
C GLY A 190 10.60 -6.39 -3.42
N LYS A 191 10.84 -7.05 -4.56
CA LYS A 191 9.82 -7.38 -5.57
C LYS A 191 8.76 -8.38 -5.10
N TYR A 192 9.11 -9.27 -4.16
CA TYR A 192 8.33 -10.44 -3.78
C TYR A 192 7.61 -10.27 -2.43
N GLY A 193 7.15 -9.05 -2.14
CA GLY A 193 6.45 -8.74 -0.88
C GLY A 193 5.27 -9.67 -0.55
N VAL A 194 4.48 -10.13 -1.54
CA VAL A 194 3.37 -11.07 -1.31
C VAL A 194 3.88 -12.44 -0.82
N GLN A 195 5.00 -12.91 -1.36
CA GLN A 195 5.60 -14.18 -0.99
C GLN A 195 6.18 -14.11 0.43
N VAL A 196 6.81 -12.98 0.78
CA VAL A 196 7.26 -12.70 2.15
C VAL A 196 6.07 -12.68 3.11
N GLN A 197 4.98 -11.98 2.78
CA GLN A 197 3.75 -11.96 3.58
C GLN A 197 3.18 -13.37 3.82
N ASN A 198 3.17 -14.21 2.79
CA ASN A 198 2.71 -15.60 2.90
C ASN A 198 3.62 -16.42 3.82
N LEU A 199 4.95 -16.24 3.73
CA LEU A 199 5.89 -16.89 4.63
C LEU A 199 5.68 -16.44 6.08
N LEU A 200 5.59 -15.13 6.33
CA LEU A 200 5.34 -14.58 7.67
C LEU A 200 4.05 -15.14 8.28
N LYS A 201 2.99 -15.28 7.48
CA LYS A 201 1.73 -15.91 7.92
C LYS A 201 1.86 -17.39 8.26
N LYS A 202 2.69 -18.14 7.54
CA LYS A 202 2.98 -19.55 7.89
C LYS A 202 3.78 -19.62 9.18
N ALA A 203 4.82 -18.80 9.28
CA ALA A 203 5.73 -18.75 10.43
C ALA A 203 5.06 -18.23 11.71
N SER A 204 3.97 -17.46 11.63
CA SER A 204 3.27 -16.93 12.80
C SER A 204 2.66 -18.01 13.72
N GLY A 205 2.55 -19.26 13.25
CA GLY A 205 2.14 -20.40 14.08
C GLY A 205 3.27 -21.01 14.90
N LEU A 206 4.52 -20.58 14.70
CA LEU A 206 5.72 -21.09 15.36
C LEU A 206 6.07 -20.21 16.57
N ASP A 207 6.56 -20.83 17.65
CA ASP A 207 7.03 -20.12 18.84
C ASP A 207 8.51 -19.75 18.68
N ILE A 208 8.79 -18.74 17.87
CA ILE A 208 10.16 -18.31 17.53
C ILE A 208 10.71 -17.37 18.60
N GLN A 209 11.91 -17.67 19.10
CA GLN A 209 12.64 -16.85 20.09
C GLN A 209 13.99 -16.34 19.57
N ILE A 210 14.53 -16.97 18.53
CA ILE A 210 15.81 -16.63 17.90
C ILE A 210 15.67 -16.77 16.39
N ILE A 211 16.21 -15.81 15.62
CA ILE A 211 16.29 -15.89 14.15
C ILE A 211 17.76 -15.91 13.74
N CYS A 212 18.12 -16.91 12.94
CA CYS A 212 19.46 -17.17 12.43
C CYS A 212 19.46 -17.00 10.89
N PRO A 213 19.75 -15.79 10.38
CA PRO A 213 19.84 -15.53 8.94
C PRO A 213 21.15 -16.06 8.35
N LEU A 214 21.21 -16.15 7.02
CA LEU A 214 22.43 -16.44 6.26
C LEU A 214 23.40 -15.24 6.19
N HIS A 215 22.90 -14.03 6.42
CA HIS A 215 23.70 -12.81 6.47
C HIS A 215 23.37 -11.95 7.68
N GLY A 216 24.35 -11.22 8.20
CA GLY A 216 24.15 -10.31 9.33
C GLY A 216 23.93 -11.02 10.68
N PRO A 217 23.59 -10.28 11.75
CA PRO A 217 23.61 -10.80 13.10
C PRO A 217 22.48 -11.79 13.38
N VAL A 218 22.72 -12.68 14.33
CA VAL A 218 21.66 -13.49 14.94
C VAL A 218 20.75 -12.58 15.76
N LEU A 219 19.44 -12.69 15.53
CA LEU A 219 18.45 -11.85 16.18
C LEU A 219 17.88 -12.57 17.39
N THR A 220 18.31 -12.13 18.56
CA THR A 220 17.82 -12.57 19.87
C THR A 220 17.33 -11.33 20.60
N GLU A 221 16.09 -11.33 21.09
CA GLU A 221 15.40 -10.17 21.72
C GLU A 221 14.71 -9.20 20.73
N ASN A 222 13.58 -8.63 21.19
CA ASN A 222 12.75 -7.70 20.42
C ASN A 222 12.35 -8.17 18.99
N LEU A 223 12.04 -9.47 18.83
CA LEU A 223 11.65 -10.01 17.52
C LEU A 223 10.46 -9.28 16.88
N GLY A 224 9.58 -8.70 17.70
CA GLY A 224 8.46 -7.87 17.23
C GLY A 224 8.92 -6.69 16.38
N TYR A 225 10.07 -6.07 16.69
CA TYR A 225 10.63 -4.99 15.89
C TYR A 225 11.00 -5.45 14.48
N TYR A 226 11.83 -6.50 14.35
CA TYR A 226 12.26 -7.02 13.05
C TYR A 226 11.09 -7.55 12.21
N LEU A 227 10.15 -8.25 12.86
CA LEU A 227 8.93 -8.76 12.21
C LEU A 227 8.05 -7.62 11.69
N ASN A 228 7.87 -6.55 12.46
CA ASN A 228 7.09 -5.38 12.04
C ASN A 228 7.74 -4.65 10.86
N LEU A 229 9.07 -4.57 10.83
CA LEU A 229 9.80 -4.01 9.69
C LEU A 229 9.61 -4.85 8.43
N TYR A 230 9.79 -6.16 8.51
CA TYR A 230 9.51 -7.06 7.38
C TYR A 230 8.06 -6.98 6.93
N GLN A 231 7.09 -6.90 7.86
CA GLN A 231 5.67 -6.70 7.55
C GLN A 231 5.44 -5.38 6.80
N THR A 232 6.11 -4.31 7.22
CA THR A 232 6.04 -2.99 6.60
C THR A 232 6.60 -3.02 5.18
N TRP A 233 7.82 -3.53 5.00
CA TRP A 233 8.50 -3.55 3.70
C TRP A 233 7.77 -4.45 2.70
N SER A 234 7.37 -5.65 3.12
CA SER A 234 6.68 -6.61 2.23
C SER A 234 5.25 -6.23 1.89
N SER A 235 4.60 -5.37 2.68
CA SER A 235 3.31 -4.75 2.33
C SER A 235 3.46 -3.47 1.51
N TYR A 236 4.70 -3.02 1.27
CA TYR A 236 5.03 -1.78 0.58
C TYR A 236 4.45 -0.54 1.30
N ALA A 237 4.24 -0.64 2.61
CA ALA A 237 3.87 0.50 3.44
C ALA A 237 5.08 1.44 3.57
N ALA A 238 4.82 2.72 3.87
CA ALA A 238 5.88 3.61 4.31
C ALA A 238 6.27 3.22 5.74
N GLU A 239 7.57 3.21 6.02
CA GLU A 239 8.07 2.93 7.37
C GLU A 239 8.06 4.18 8.23
N THR A 240 8.54 5.30 7.70
CA THR A 240 8.68 6.53 8.46
C THR A 240 8.07 7.70 7.72
N GLU A 241 7.49 8.63 8.46
CA GLU A 241 7.03 9.91 7.90
C GLU A 241 8.21 10.77 7.43
N GLY A 242 8.02 11.44 6.30
CA GLY A 242 9.03 12.26 5.67
C GLY A 242 8.91 12.29 4.15
N ILE A 243 9.79 13.04 3.52
CA ILE A 243 9.86 13.22 2.08
C ILE A 243 11.29 12.96 1.61
N VAL A 244 11.46 12.07 0.65
CA VAL A 244 12.73 11.91 -0.06
C VAL A 244 12.70 12.67 -1.37
N ILE A 245 13.78 13.38 -1.70
CA ILE A 245 13.99 14.06 -2.97
C ILE A 245 15.16 13.37 -3.68
N ALA A 246 14.87 12.67 -4.77
CA ALA A 246 15.89 12.12 -5.65
C ALA A 246 16.07 13.05 -6.84
N TYR A 247 17.30 13.47 -7.11
CA TYR A 247 17.56 14.43 -8.19
C TYR A 247 18.83 14.17 -8.98
N THR A 248 18.89 14.83 -10.14
CA THR A 248 20.10 14.94 -10.97
C THR A 248 20.25 16.40 -11.43
N SER A 249 21.48 16.90 -11.51
CA SER A 249 21.75 18.26 -11.96
C SER A 249 23.03 18.38 -12.78
N VAL A 250 22.90 18.89 -14.01
CA VAL A 250 24.06 19.07 -14.92
C VAL A 250 24.81 20.37 -14.63
N TYR A 251 24.08 21.48 -14.49
CA TYR A 251 24.67 22.82 -14.30
C TYR A 251 24.32 23.46 -12.94
N GLY A 252 23.85 22.67 -11.97
CA GLY A 252 23.54 23.13 -10.62
C GLY A 252 22.19 23.85 -10.43
N HIS A 253 21.49 24.23 -11.49
CA HIS A 253 20.19 24.90 -11.35
C HIS A 253 19.09 24.02 -10.76
N THR A 254 19.02 22.74 -11.16
CA THR A 254 18.09 21.76 -10.54
C THR A 254 18.47 21.51 -9.09
N LYS A 255 19.77 21.40 -8.78
CA LYS A 255 20.26 21.27 -7.40
C LYS A 255 19.78 22.43 -6.52
N LYS A 256 19.98 23.68 -6.99
CA LYS A 256 19.52 24.87 -6.26
C LYS A 256 18.01 24.87 -6.00
N ALA A 257 17.21 24.39 -6.95
CA ALA A 257 15.76 24.25 -6.78
C ALA A 257 15.40 23.17 -5.76
N VAL A 258 16.09 22.03 -5.78
CA VAL A 258 15.92 20.94 -4.81
C VAL A 258 16.28 21.40 -3.40
N GLU A 259 17.40 22.10 -3.22
CA GLU A 259 17.80 22.67 -1.92
C GLU A 259 16.74 23.66 -1.41
N THR A 260 16.21 24.51 -2.30
CA THR A 260 15.14 25.46 -1.96
C THR A 260 13.84 24.74 -1.58
N LEU A 261 13.49 23.65 -2.27
CA LEU A 261 12.32 22.84 -1.94
C LEU A 261 12.49 22.17 -0.58
N ALA A 262 13.64 21.54 -0.33
CA ALA A 262 13.95 20.86 0.92
C ALA A 262 13.79 21.79 2.13
N ASP A 263 14.31 23.02 2.03
CA ASP A 263 14.15 24.05 3.06
C ASP A 263 12.68 24.44 3.28
N LYS A 264 11.89 24.51 2.22
CA LYS A 264 10.45 24.84 2.31
C LYS A 264 9.66 23.72 2.97
N LEU A 265 9.88 22.47 2.56
CA LEU A 265 9.23 21.29 3.14
C LEU A 265 9.48 21.21 4.65
N LEU A 266 10.72 21.44 5.10
CA LEU A 266 11.04 21.46 6.54
C LEU A 266 10.32 22.62 7.26
N LYS A 267 10.26 23.81 6.67
CA LYS A 267 9.55 24.97 7.24
C LYS A 267 8.04 24.76 7.32
N GLU A 268 7.48 23.97 6.41
CA GLU A 268 6.05 23.61 6.38
C GLU A 268 5.73 22.36 7.21
N GLY A 269 6.65 21.97 8.10
CA GLY A 269 6.36 20.96 9.12
C GLY A 269 6.65 19.53 8.71
N CYS A 270 7.31 19.29 7.57
CA CYS A 270 7.79 17.95 7.23
C CYS A 270 8.78 17.45 8.30
N PRO A 271 8.57 16.26 8.91
CA PRO A 271 9.40 15.80 10.01
C PRO A 271 10.82 15.43 9.59
N LYS A 272 11.00 15.01 8.33
CA LYS A 272 12.28 14.61 7.77
C LYS A 272 12.28 14.81 6.26
N VAL A 273 13.31 15.48 5.76
CA VAL A 273 13.62 15.55 4.32
C VAL A 273 14.96 14.87 4.07
N VAL A 274 15.00 13.94 3.12
CA VAL A 274 16.23 13.30 2.64
C VAL A 274 16.46 13.68 1.19
N VAL A 275 17.71 13.97 0.81
CA VAL A 275 18.05 14.46 -0.54
C VAL A 275 19.18 13.61 -1.12
N HIS A 276 18.91 12.99 -2.26
CA HIS A 276 19.84 12.12 -2.99
C HIS A 276 20.24 12.75 -4.33
N ASP A 277 21.53 13.05 -4.50
CA ASP A 277 22.11 13.36 -5.81
C ASP A 277 22.47 12.04 -6.51
N LEU A 278 21.57 11.57 -7.37
CA LEU A 278 21.66 10.24 -8.01
C LEU A 278 22.91 10.08 -8.89
N ALA A 279 23.60 11.17 -9.26
CA ALA A 279 24.85 11.08 -10.00
C ALA A 279 26.08 10.89 -9.09
N ARG A 280 25.90 10.85 -7.77
CA ARG A 280 26.97 10.89 -6.76
C ARG A 280 26.75 9.96 -5.57
N CYS A 281 25.51 9.64 -5.21
CA CYS A 281 25.19 8.76 -4.08
C CYS A 281 25.19 7.28 -4.48
N ASP A 282 25.14 6.40 -3.47
CA ASP A 282 24.76 5.00 -3.68
C ASP A 282 23.29 4.95 -4.12
N ILE A 283 23.04 4.35 -5.29
CA ILE A 283 21.68 4.22 -5.82
C ILE A 283 20.84 3.25 -5.00
N ALA A 284 21.44 2.25 -4.37
CA ALA A 284 20.73 1.30 -3.50
C ALA A 284 20.23 2.00 -2.23
N GLU A 285 21.02 2.92 -1.67
CA GLU A 285 20.61 3.79 -0.56
C GLU A 285 19.47 4.75 -0.97
N ALA A 286 19.57 5.37 -2.14
CA ALA A 286 18.47 6.22 -2.62
C ALA A 286 17.17 5.42 -2.84
N VAL A 287 17.29 4.18 -3.33
CA VAL A 287 16.15 3.29 -3.57
C VAL A 287 15.53 2.87 -2.25
N GLU A 288 16.31 2.46 -1.25
CA GLU A 288 15.75 2.03 0.03
C GLU A 288 15.00 3.17 0.76
N ASP A 289 15.50 4.41 0.67
CA ASP A 289 14.80 5.59 1.18
C ASP A 289 13.50 5.88 0.43
N ALA A 290 13.43 5.64 -0.88
CA ALA A 290 12.18 5.74 -1.63
C ALA A 290 11.10 4.80 -1.09
N PHE A 291 11.49 3.58 -0.68
CA PHE A 291 10.58 2.66 -0.01
C PHE A 291 10.34 3.02 1.46
N ARG A 292 11.24 3.75 2.12
CA ARG A 292 11.10 4.15 3.52
C ARG A 292 10.02 5.21 3.75
N TYR A 293 9.98 6.25 2.92
CA TYR A 293 9.10 7.41 3.11
C TYR A 293 7.80 7.31 2.31
N SER A 294 6.74 7.99 2.76
CA SER A 294 5.42 8.00 2.09
C SER A 294 5.38 8.87 0.82
N LYS A 295 6.36 9.76 0.66
CA LYS A 295 6.41 10.78 -0.39
C LYS A 295 7.79 10.83 -1.05
N LEU A 296 7.81 10.87 -2.38
CA LEU A 296 9.03 10.95 -3.21
C LEU A 296 8.92 12.11 -4.20
N VAL A 297 9.91 13.00 -4.23
CA VAL A 297 10.05 14.02 -5.27
C VAL A 297 11.14 13.61 -6.25
N LEU A 298 10.80 13.59 -7.53
CA LEU A 298 11.76 13.33 -8.61
C LEU A 298 12.09 14.64 -9.33
N ALA A 299 13.38 14.99 -9.37
CA ALA A 299 13.86 16.21 -9.99
C ALA A 299 14.98 15.96 -11.00
N THR A 300 14.73 16.21 -12.30
CA THR A 300 15.75 15.98 -13.32
C THR A 300 15.68 17.00 -14.46
N THR A 301 16.74 17.05 -15.25
CA THR A 301 16.74 17.80 -16.52
C THR A 301 16.21 16.94 -17.65
N THR A 302 15.59 17.58 -18.62
CA THR A 302 15.39 16.98 -19.93
C THR A 302 16.76 16.81 -20.59
N TYR A 303 17.07 15.59 -21.03
CA TYR A 303 18.33 15.19 -21.62
C TYR A 303 18.05 14.28 -22.81
N ASN A 304 18.53 14.65 -24.01
CA ASN A 304 18.30 13.91 -25.26
C ASN A 304 16.82 13.58 -25.55
N ALA A 305 15.93 14.58 -25.40
CA ALA A 305 14.47 14.43 -25.52
C ALA A 305 13.86 13.38 -24.56
N ASP A 306 14.55 13.15 -23.44
CA ASP A 306 14.24 12.15 -22.43
C ASP A 306 14.71 12.67 -21.05
N ILE A 307 14.94 11.81 -20.06
CA ILE A 307 15.49 12.15 -18.73
C ILE A 307 16.97 11.80 -18.59
N PHE A 308 17.62 12.39 -17.59
CA PHE A 308 19.03 12.12 -17.31
C PHE A 308 19.27 10.64 -16.94
N PRO A 309 20.39 10.01 -17.37
CA PRO A 309 20.62 8.57 -17.21
C PRO A 309 20.44 8.03 -15.77
N PHE A 310 21.03 8.68 -14.76
CA PHE A 310 20.90 8.23 -13.37
C PHE A 310 19.47 8.31 -12.83
N MET A 311 18.66 9.28 -13.29
CA MET A 311 17.24 9.33 -12.92
C MET A 311 16.46 8.17 -13.55
N ARG A 312 16.80 7.81 -14.79
CA ARG A 312 16.20 6.68 -15.49
C ARG A 312 16.50 5.37 -14.78
N GLU A 313 17.78 5.16 -14.44
CA GLU A 313 18.25 3.99 -13.69
C GLU A 313 17.54 3.90 -12.34
N PHE A 314 17.46 5.00 -11.60
CA PHE A 314 16.74 5.06 -10.33
C PHE A 314 15.27 4.63 -10.46
N ILE A 315 14.54 5.16 -11.46
CA ILE A 315 13.15 4.76 -11.69
C ILE A 315 13.06 3.28 -12.11
N HIS A 316 14.01 2.76 -12.89
CA HIS A 316 14.07 1.33 -13.20
C HIS A 316 14.20 0.48 -11.94
N HIS A 317 15.11 0.82 -11.03
CA HIS A 317 15.25 0.13 -9.75
C HIS A 317 13.94 0.10 -8.94
N LEU A 318 13.20 1.20 -8.90
CA LEU A 318 11.88 1.27 -8.23
C LEU A 318 10.86 0.34 -8.91
N THR A 319 10.71 0.46 -10.23
CA THR A 319 9.69 -0.31 -10.98
C THR A 319 9.95 -1.81 -10.97
N GLU A 320 11.21 -2.23 -11.03
CA GLU A 320 11.61 -3.65 -10.95
C GLU A 320 11.25 -4.29 -9.60
N ARG A 321 11.20 -3.45 -8.54
CA ARG A 321 10.88 -3.83 -7.16
C ARG A 321 9.42 -3.55 -6.79
N ASN A 322 8.55 -3.41 -7.79
CA ASN A 322 7.10 -3.25 -7.60
C ASN A 322 6.75 -2.06 -6.67
N PHE A 323 7.48 -0.95 -6.81
CA PHE A 323 7.23 0.28 -6.07
C PHE A 323 5.76 0.76 -6.20
N GLN A 324 5.14 1.12 -5.07
CA GLN A 324 3.71 1.42 -4.98
C GLN A 324 3.35 2.16 -3.69
N ASN A 325 2.10 2.64 -3.59
CA ASN A 325 1.54 3.29 -2.40
C ASN A 325 2.33 4.54 -1.95
N ARG A 326 2.66 5.44 -2.88
CA ARG A 326 3.42 6.68 -2.60
C ARG A 326 2.78 7.88 -3.25
N VAL A 327 3.03 9.06 -2.66
CA VAL A 327 2.77 10.35 -3.32
C VAL A 327 4.03 10.81 -4.05
N ILE A 328 3.89 11.21 -5.31
CA ILE A 328 4.99 11.57 -6.20
C ILE A 328 4.91 13.05 -6.57
N GLY A 329 5.91 13.83 -6.17
CA GLY A 329 6.16 15.19 -6.66
C GLY A 329 7.10 15.17 -7.87
N LEU A 330 6.88 16.05 -8.84
CA LEU A 330 7.71 16.13 -10.05
C LEU A 330 8.29 17.53 -10.23
N MET A 331 9.59 17.57 -10.52
CA MET A 331 10.29 18.78 -10.94
C MET A 331 11.05 18.49 -12.24
N GLU A 332 10.87 19.34 -13.24
CA GLU A 332 11.63 19.25 -14.48
C GLU A 332 12.43 20.52 -14.76
N ASN A 333 13.60 20.35 -15.36
CA ASN A 333 14.39 21.45 -15.91
C ASN A 333 14.59 21.27 -17.42
N GLY A 334 14.44 22.34 -18.20
CA GLY A 334 14.74 22.34 -19.63
C GLY A 334 14.68 23.74 -20.24
N SER A 335 15.37 23.96 -21.36
CA SER A 335 15.49 25.31 -21.94
C SER A 335 14.50 25.61 -23.08
N TRP A 336 14.23 24.65 -23.96
CA TRP A 336 13.39 24.88 -25.17
C TRP A 336 12.32 23.83 -25.44
N ALA A 337 12.40 22.65 -24.81
CA ALA A 337 11.40 21.58 -24.96
C ALA A 337 11.47 20.62 -23.76
N PRO A 338 11.04 21.04 -22.56
CA PRO A 338 11.07 20.17 -21.39
C PRO A 338 10.08 18.99 -21.55
N LEU A 339 10.56 17.78 -21.26
CA LEU A 339 9.78 16.54 -21.34
C LEU A 339 9.94 15.67 -20.08
N ALA A 340 10.87 16.01 -19.19
CA ALA A 340 11.27 15.16 -18.08
C ALA A 340 10.12 14.76 -17.16
N ALA A 341 9.23 15.69 -16.78
CA ALA A 341 8.09 15.37 -15.90
C ALA A 341 7.14 14.37 -16.56
N LYS A 342 6.86 14.56 -17.85
CA LYS A 342 6.03 13.64 -18.63
C LYS A 342 6.67 12.24 -18.72
N THR A 343 7.97 12.18 -18.99
CA THR A 343 8.71 10.92 -19.08
C THR A 343 8.73 10.18 -17.74
N MET A 344 9.06 10.85 -16.64
CA MET A 344 9.06 10.23 -15.30
C MET A 344 7.67 9.68 -14.94
N LYS A 345 6.61 10.45 -15.21
CA LYS A 345 5.22 10.00 -14.99
C LYS A 345 4.86 8.77 -15.83
N GLN A 346 5.32 8.71 -17.08
CA GLN A 346 5.11 7.55 -17.96
C GLN A 346 5.87 6.32 -17.47
N MET A 347 7.12 6.47 -17.02
CA MET A 347 7.91 5.33 -16.50
C MET A 347 7.28 4.72 -15.25
N LEU A 348 6.62 5.53 -14.42
CA LEU A 348 5.92 5.08 -13.22
C LEU A 348 4.48 4.59 -13.46
N SER A 349 3.97 4.61 -14.69
CA SER A 349 2.54 4.30 -14.94
C SER A 349 2.15 2.86 -14.64
N GLY A 350 3.13 1.94 -14.58
CA GLY A 350 2.92 0.54 -14.20
C GLY A 350 2.86 0.30 -12.69
N CYS A 351 3.26 1.28 -11.88
CA CYS A 351 3.24 1.20 -10.43
C CYS A 351 1.81 1.32 -9.89
N LYS A 352 1.52 0.58 -8.82
CA LYS A 352 0.19 0.55 -8.21
C LYS A 352 0.03 1.69 -7.20
N ASN A 353 -1.18 2.23 -7.08
CA ASN A 353 -1.56 3.17 -6.03
C ASN A 353 -0.58 4.35 -5.84
N LEU A 354 0.03 4.82 -6.92
CA LEU A 354 0.77 6.07 -6.88
C LEU A 354 -0.20 7.24 -7.04
N THR A 355 -0.05 8.24 -6.18
CA THR A 355 -0.75 9.52 -6.32
C THR A 355 0.27 10.55 -6.80
N PHE A 356 -0.01 11.23 -7.89
CA PHE A 356 0.87 12.32 -8.35
C PHE A 356 0.37 13.63 -7.77
N ALA A 357 1.30 14.44 -7.26
CA ALA A 357 1.01 15.81 -6.89
C ALA A 357 0.43 16.58 -8.10
N GLU A 358 -0.56 17.43 -7.85
CA GLU A 358 -1.17 18.29 -8.86
C GLU A 358 -0.19 19.36 -9.32
N ASN A 359 0.61 19.90 -8.39
CA ASN A 359 1.61 20.92 -8.67
C ASN A 359 2.89 20.29 -9.22
N VAL A 360 3.28 20.68 -10.44
CA VAL A 360 4.56 20.30 -11.07
C VAL A 360 5.44 21.53 -11.19
N VAL A 361 6.71 21.40 -10.83
CA VAL A 361 7.68 22.51 -10.90
C VAL A 361 8.39 22.47 -12.24
N HIS A 362 8.28 23.56 -13.00
CA HIS A 362 8.87 23.73 -14.32
C HIS A 362 9.98 24.78 -14.27
N ILE A 363 11.23 24.32 -14.33
CA ILE A 363 12.40 25.19 -14.32
C ILE A 363 12.86 25.42 -15.77
N LYS A 364 12.89 26.68 -16.22
CA LYS A 364 13.38 27.05 -17.54
C LYS A 364 14.84 27.50 -17.49
N SER A 365 15.76 26.54 -17.58
CA SER A 365 17.21 26.71 -17.41
C SER A 365 17.63 27.04 -15.97
N ALA A 366 17.08 28.10 -15.37
CA ALA A 366 17.38 28.57 -14.02
C ALA A 366 16.09 28.94 -13.27
N LEU A 367 16.17 28.96 -11.93
CA LEU A 367 15.08 29.45 -11.10
C LEU A 367 14.77 30.92 -11.38
N ASN A 368 13.47 31.20 -11.42
CA ASN A 368 12.87 32.53 -11.52
C ASN A 368 11.66 32.62 -10.57
N GLU A 369 10.96 33.75 -10.57
CA GLU A 369 9.80 34.01 -9.72
C GLU A 369 8.65 33.00 -9.94
N GLU A 370 8.36 32.63 -11.20
CA GLU A 370 7.33 31.65 -11.54
C GLU A 370 7.63 30.27 -10.94
N SER A 371 8.84 29.74 -11.20
CA SER A 371 9.28 28.46 -10.64
C SER A 371 9.41 28.48 -9.12
N ALA A 372 9.71 29.64 -8.52
CA ALA A 372 9.72 29.79 -7.06
C ALA A 372 8.31 29.68 -6.47
N GLY A 373 7.29 30.27 -7.12
CA GLY A 373 5.89 30.09 -6.73
C GLY A 373 5.42 28.64 -6.91
N GLN A 374 5.89 27.94 -7.95
CA GLN A 374 5.60 26.50 -8.12
C GLN A 374 6.23 25.63 -7.03
N LEU A 375 7.44 25.97 -6.56
CA LEU A 375 8.08 25.32 -5.42
C LEU A 375 7.24 25.48 -4.14
N GLU A 376 6.65 26.66 -3.93
CA GLU A 376 5.75 26.92 -2.80
C GLU A 376 4.48 26.10 -2.88
N ALA A 377 3.83 26.06 -4.05
CA ALA A 377 2.62 25.28 -4.24
C ALA A 377 2.87 23.78 -4.04
N LEU A 378 3.98 23.25 -4.57
CA LEU A 378 4.35 21.84 -4.37
C LEU A 378 4.68 21.53 -2.90
N ALA A 379 5.40 22.41 -2.21
CA ALA A 379 5.71 22.22 -0.81
C ALA A 379 4.43 22.15 0.04
N ALA A 380 3.52 23.10 -0.17
CA ALA A 380 2.27 23.19 0.58
C ALA A 380 1.37 21.98 0.34
N GLU A 381 1.31 21.49 -0.90
CA GLU A 381 0.58 20.28 -1.23
C GLU A 381 1.18 19.05 -0.54
N LEU A 382 2.50 18.87 -0.59
CA LEU A 382 3.16 17.71 0.00
C LEU A 382 3.18 17.76 1.54
N CYS A 383 3.00 18.93 2.16
CA CYS A 383 2.98 19.09 3.61
C CYS A 383 1.58 19.32 4.20
N HIS A 384 0.52 19.30 3.38
CA HIS A 384 -0.83 19.63 3.83
C HIS A 384 -1.30 18.80 5.04
N ASP A 385 -1.07 17.49 5.01
CA ASP A 385 -1.36 16.57 6.11
C ASP A 385 -0.54 16.86 7.37
N TYR A 386 0.73 17.25 7.24
CA TYR A 386 1.58 17.63 8.37
C TYR A 386 1.09 18.93 9.02
N LEU A 387 0.68 19.92 8.22
CA LEU A 387 0.16 21.21 8.69
C LEU A 387 -1.17 21.06 9.43
N GLU A 388 -2.09 20.22 8.94
CA GLU A 388 -3.40 19.99 9.58
C GLU A 388 -3.31 19.15 10.87
N GLN A 389 -2.22 18.40 11.08
CA GLN A 389 -1.97 17.69 12.33
C GLN A 389 -1.38 18.59 13.42
N GLN A 390 -0.82 19.74 13.06
CA GLN A 390 -0.20 20.68 14.01
C GLN A 390 -1.23 21.69 14.53
N SER A 391 -1.35 21.76 15.86
CA SER A 391 -2.41 22.54 16.51
C SER A 391 -2.38 24.06 16.22
N GLU A 392 -1.22 24.60 15.84
CA GLU A 392 -0.99 26.02 15.57
C GLU A 392 -1.33 26.40 14.13
N THR A 393 -1.16 25.47 13.18
CA THR A 393 -1.31 25.71 11.73
C THR A 393 -2.60 25.15 11.13
N ALA A 394 -3.27 24.22 11.83
CA ALA A 394 -4.48 23.57 11.32
C ALA A 394 -5.66 24.55 11.12
N ASN A 395 -6.40 24.39 10.01
CA ASN A 395 -7.63 25.14 9.78
C ASN A 395 -8.81 24.52 10.55
N LYS A 396 -9.02 25.00 11.77
CA LYS A 396 -10.05 24.49 12.69
C LYS A 396 -11.50 24.76 12.25
N ASN A 397 -11.72 25.47 11.14
CA ASN A 397 -13.05 25.85 10.66
C ASN A 397 -13.37 25.34 9.25
N ASP A 398 -12.61 24.39 8.71
CA ASP A 398 -12.92 23.78 7.41
C ASP A 398 -14.15 22.85 7.49
N LEU A 399 -15.33 23.40 7.14
CA LEU A 399 -16.58 22.62 7.10
C LEU A 399 -16.61 21.56 5.99
N THR A 400 -15.64 21.54 5.06
CA THR A 400 -15.54 20.44 4.09
C THR A 400 -15.20 19.11 4.75
N ALA A 401 -14.70 19.12 6.00
CA ALA A 401 -14.55 17.94 6.83
C ALA A 401 -15.87 17.15 6.97
N LEU A 402 -17.03 17.83 6.96
CA LEU A 402 -18.34 17.17 7.01
C LEU A 402 -18.61 16.32 5.75
N PHE A 403 -18.01 16.66 4.60
CA PHE A 403 -18.10 15.84 3.38
C PHE A 403 -17.24 14.58 3.44
N LYS A 404 -16.38 14.44 4.44
CA LYS A 404 -15.62 13.20 4.69
C LYS A 404 -16.43 12.17 5.48
N ILE A 405 -17.60 12.53 6.01
CA ILE A 405 -18.54 11.57 6.58
C ILE A 405 -19.11 10.71 5.45
N GLY A 406 -19.00 9.39 5.60
CA GLY A 406 -19.52 8.44 4.61
C GLY A 406 -21.05 8.44 4.57
N TYR A 407 -21.62 8.82 3.43
CA TYR A 407 -23.05 8.76 3.17
C TYR A 407 -23.36 7.86 1.98
N GLY A 408 -24.31 6.95 2.13
CA GLY A 408 -24.98 6.32 0.99
C GLY A 408 -26.01 7.26 0.36
N LEU A 409 -26.48 6.94 -0.84
CA LEU A 409 -27.59 7.61 -1.49
C LEU A 409 -28.76 6.65 -1.64
N TYR A 410 -29.92 7.11 -1.19
CA TYR A 410 -31.12 6.29 -1.05
C TYR A 410 -32.32 6.98 -1.68
N VAL A 411 -33.24 6.21 -2.26
CA VAL A 411 -34.60 6.69 -2.53
C VAL A 411 -35.50 6.24 -1.39
N VAL A 412 -36.05 7.19 -0.64
CA VAL A 412 -37.06 6.89 0.38
C VAL A 412 -38.44 7.04 -0.24
N THR A 413 -39.24 5.98 -0.21
CA THR A 413 -40.61 5.98 -0.77
C THR A 413 -41.67 6.01 0.32
N SER A 414 -42.79 6.63 0.00
CA SER A 414 -43.92 6.88 0.89
C SER A 414 -45.21 6.97 0.07
N ASN A 415 -46.37 6.80 0.69
CA ASN A 415 -47.67 6.93 0.02
C ASN A 415 -48.65 7.62 0.99
N ASP A 416 -49.36 8.64 0.52
CA ASP A 416 -50.28 9.46 1.34
C ASP A 416 -51.73 8.89 1.41
N GLY A 417 -51.92 7.66 0.95
CA GLY A 417 -53.21 6.99 0.76
C GLY A 417 -53.84 7.25 -0.62
N LYS A 418 -53.27 8.15 -1.44
CA LYS A 418 -53.78 8.50 -2.78
C LYS A 418 -52.74 8.30 -3.87
N LYS A 419 -51.49 8.66 -3.61
CA LYS A 419 -50.40 8.58 -4.59
C LYS A 419 -49.08 8.14 -3.97
N ASP A 420 -48.27 7.47 -4.79
CA ASP A 420 -46.89 7.16 -4.44
C ASP A 420 -46.00 8.38 -4.55
N ASN A 421 -44.98 8.43 -3.71
CA ASN A 421 -44.02 9.49 -3.69
C ASN A 421 -42.65 8.96 -3.25
N GLY A 422 -41.59 9.61 -3.70
CA GLY A 422 -40.22 9.28 -3.34
C GLY A 422 -39.34 10.52 -3.26
N LEU A 423 -38.24 10.44 -2.51
CA LEU A 423 -37.20 11.46 -2.50
C LEU A 423 -35.81 10.85 -2.37
N ILE A 424 -34.78 11.60 -2.80
CA ILE A 424 -33.39 11.27 -2.49
C ILE A 424 -33.07 11.66 -1.05
N VAL A 425 -32.47 10.74 -0.30
CA VAL A 425 -31.96 10.96 1.06
C VAL A 425 -30.54 10.41 1.12
N ASN A 426 -29.63 11.12 1.80
CA ASN A 426 -28.27 10.66 2.08
C ASN A 426 -28.04 10.34 3.56
N THR A 427 -28.97 10.72 4.44
CA THR A 427 -28.88 10.55 5.89
C THR A 427 -29.73 9.35 6.33
N VAL A 428 -29.24 8.16 5.99
CA VAL A 428 -29.77 6.87 6.47
C VAL A 428 -28.65 6.12 7.17
N THR A 429 -28.90 5.62 8.39
CA THR A 429 -27.92 4.80 9.11
C THR A 429 -28.62 3.76 9.98
N GLN A 430 -28.01 2.60 10.15
CA GLN A 430 -28.41 1.63 11.17
C GLN A 430 -27.93 2.15 12.53
N VAL A 431 -28.83 2.22 13.50
CA VAL A 431 -28.51 2.77 14.83
C VAL A 431 -28.38 1.69 15.91
N THR A 432 -29.06 0.55 15.76
CA THR A 432 -28.91 -0.63 16.63
C THR A 432 -29.11 -1.91 15.82
N ASP A 433 -28.48 -3.00 16.24
CA ASP A 433 -28.66 -4.35 15.67
C ASP A 433 -29.65 -5.21 16.49
N THR A 434 -29.79 -4.96 17.79
CA THR A 434 -30.68 -5.71 18.70
C THR A 434 -31.52 -4.78 19.60
N PRO A 435 -32.77 -4.44 19.24
CA PRO A 435 -33.45 -4.77 17.98
C PRO A 435 -32.90 -3.95 16.80
N ASN A 436 -33.07 -4.44 15.57
CA ASN A 436 -32.68 -3.71 14.37
C ASN A 436 -33.45 -2.39 14.24
N ARG A 437 -32.73 -1.26 14.24
CA ARG A 437 -33.29 0.07 14.03
C ARG A 437 -32.52 0.85 12.98
N VAL A 438 -33.27 1.58 12.15
CA VAL A 438 -32.72 2.48 11.13
C VAL A 438 -33.20 3.89 11.40
N ALA A 439 -32.29 4.85 11.34
CA ALA A 439 -32.61 6.27 11.37
C ALA A 439 -32.62 6.85 9.95
N VAL A 440 -33.68 7.60 9.62
CA VAL A 440 -33.83 8.32 8.35
C VAL A 440 -34.11 9.78 8.66
N THR A 441 -33.22 10.69 8.23
CA THR A 441 -33.38 12.12 8.48
C THR A 441 -33.79 12.85 7.22
N ILE A 442 -34.90 13.59 7.28
CA ILE A 442 -35.51 14.24 6.11
C ILE A 442 -35.78 15.71 6.41
N ASN A 443 -35.45 16.58 5.46
CA ASN A 443 -35.79 18.00 5.51
C ASN A 443 -37.32 18.19 5.55
N LYS A 444 -37.82 19.00 6.49
CA LYS A 444 -39.25 19.22 6.71
C LYS A 444 -39.98 19.87 5.52
N GLN A 445 -39.26 20.51 4.60
CA GLN A 445 -39.85 21.08 3.39
C GLN A 445 -40.25 20.01 2.37
N ASN A 446 -39.64 18.83 2.42
CA ASN A 446 -39.95 17.73 1.50
C ASN A 446 -41.34 17.17 1.75
N TYR A 447 -42.08 16.87 0.67
CA TYR A 447 -43.41 16.28 0.76
C TYR A 447 -43.41 14.97 1.56
N SER A 448 -42.42 14.12 1.31
CA SER A 448 -42.26 12.83 1.95
C SER A 448 -42.13 12.92 3.46
N HIS A 449 -41.57 14.00 4.02
CA HIS A 449 -41.49 14.20 5.47
C HIS A 449 -42.89 14.21 6.09
N HIS A 450 -43.80 15.00 5.52
CA HIS A 450 -45.18 15.10 6.02
C HIS A 450 -45.95 13.80 5.84
N VAL A 451 -45.79 13.15 4.68
CA VAL A 451 -46.45 11.86 4.40
C VAL A 451 -46.00 10.81 5.43
N ILE A 452 -44.69 10.65 5.63
CA ILE A 452 -44.14 9.68 6.57
C ILE A 452 -44.56 10.00 8.01
N LYS A 453 -44.56 11.29 8.39
CA LYS A 453 -45.01 11.71 9.72
C LYS A 453 -46.49 11.39 9.95
N GLN A 454 -47.31 11.39 8.91
CA GLN A 454 -48.73 11.03 8.98
C GLN A 454 -48.95 9.51 8.98
N THR A 455 -48.24 8.76 8.14
CA THR A 455 -48.50 7.34 7.89
C THR A 455 -47.71 6.41 8.81
N GLY A 456 -46.57 6.87 9.33
CA GLY A 456 -45.68 6.08 10.17
C GLY A 456 -44.97 4.95 9.43
N ILE A 457 -44.96 4.92 8.09
CA ILE A 457 -44.26 3.91 7.29
C ILE A 457 -43.50 4.54 6.12
N MET A 458 -42.39 3.91 5.74
CA MET A 458 -41.59 4.27 4.56
C MET A 458 -40.82 3.05 4.03
N ASN A 459 -40.32 3.08 2.80
CA ASN A 459 -39.23 2.19 2.39
C ASN A 459 -37.95 2.98 2.14
N VAL A 460 -36.80 2.38 2.43
CA VAL A 460 -35.49 2.85 2.01
C VAL A 460 -35.02 1.95 0.86
N ASN A 461 -34.69 2.55 -0.27
CA ASN A 461 -34.12 1.88 -1.43
C ASN A 461 -32.65 2.27 -1.57
N CYS A 462 -31.72 1.33 -1.39
CA CYS A 462 -30.29 1.56 -1.51
C CYS A 462 -29.92 1.63 -3.00
N LEU A 463 -29.61 2.82 -3.50
CA LEU A 463 -29.21 2.99 -4.90
C LEU A 463 -27.88 2.28 -5.13
N SER A 464 -27.73 1.61 -6.27
CA SER A 464 -26.45 1.03 -6.69
C SER A 464 -25.67 2.01 -7.57
N THR A 465 -24.37 1.78 -7.73
CA THR A 465 -23.50 2.57 -8.63
C THR A 465 -23.94 2.56 -10.11
N ALA A 466 -24.85 1.66 -10.48
CA ALA A 466 -25.50 1.64 -11.80
C ALA A 466 -26.64 2.67 -11.98
N ALA A 467 -27.04 3.39 -10.93
CA ALA A 467 -28.12 4.38 -11.01
C ALA A 467 -27.74 5.58 -11.90
N PRO A 468 -28.44 5.84 -13.01
CA PRO A 468 -28.14 6.97 -13.87
C PRO A 468 -28.56 8.29 -13.21
N PHE A 469 -28.00 9.41 -13.68
CA PHE A 469 -28.37 10.76 -13.21
C PHE A 469 -29.88 11.01 -13.22
N LYS A 470 -30.59 10.41 -14.18
CA LYS A 470 -32.05 10.48 -14.31
C LYS A 470 -32.82 10.11 -13.03
N VAL A 471 -32.31 9.16 -12.24
CA VAL A 471 -32.93 8.78 -10.95
C VAL A 471 -32.90 9.98 -9.99
N PHE A 472 -31.79 10.70 -9.94
CA PHE A 472 -31.63 11.90 -9.10
C PHE A 472 -32.45 13.07 -9.62
N GLU A 473 -32.62 13.21 -10.93
CA GLU A 473 -33.54 14.19 -11.50
C GLU A 473 -34.99 13.95 -11.04
N THR A 474 -35.47 12.71 -11.16
CA THR A 474 -36.84 12.35 -10.80
C THR A 474 -37.10 12.47 -9.29
N PHE A 475 -36.21 11.90 -8.46
CA PHE A 475 -36.47 11.81 -7.02
C PHE A 475 -35.85 12.97 -6.21
N GLY A 476 -34.79 13.60 -6.69
CA GLY A 476 -34.05 14.67 -5.99
C GLY A 476 -34.46 16.09 -6.38
N PHE A 477 -34.82 16.36 -7.63
CA PHE A 477 -35.05 17.73 -8.13
C PHE A 477 -36.52 18.10 -8.39
N GLN A 478 -37.43 17.15 -8.19
CA GLN A 478 -38.87 17.37 -8.37
C GLN A 478 -39.63 17.21 -7.05
N SER A 479 -40.68 18.00 -6.85
CA SER A 479 -41.55 17.86 -5.68
C SER A 479 -42.68 16.88 -5.95
N GLY A 480 -42.85 15.89 -5.07
CA GLY A 480 -43.99 14.97 -5.14
C GLY A 480 -45.34 15.64 -4.91
N ARG A 481 -45.38 16.91 -4.48
CA ARG A 481 -46.63 17.70 -4.39
C ARG A 481 -47.24 17.90 -5.77
N THR A 482 -46.41 18.17 -6.77
CA THR A 482 -46.84 18.64 -8.11
C THR A 482 -46.56 17.63 -9.22
N VAL A 483 -45.62 16.70 -9.04
CA VAL A 483 -45.23 15.73 -10.07
C VAL A 483 -45.49 14.32 -9.58
N ASP A 484 -46.06 13.49 -10.46
CA ASP A 484 -46.10 12.03 -10.27
C ASP A 484 -44.75 11.44 -10.69
N LYS A 485 -43.93 11.08 -9.70
CA LYS A 485 -42.58 10.55 -9.89
C LYS A 485 -42.55 9.09 -10.36
N PHE A 486 -43.70 8.42 -10.37
CA PHE A 486 -43.81 7.00 -10.73
C PHE A 486 -44.65 6.78 -12.00
N ALA A 487 -45.05 7.85 -12.71
CA ALA A 487 -45.90 7.77 -13.90
C ALA A 487 -45.37 6.79 -14.98
N ASP A 488 -44.04 6.74 -15.17
CA ASP A 488 -43.39 5.89 -16.18
C ASP A 488 -42.82 4.58 -15.60
N CYS A 489 -43.24 4.18 -14.39
CA CYS A 489 -42.72 3.02 -13.68
C CYS A 489 -43.82 2.00 -13.40
N THR A 490 -43.58 0.71 -13.70
CA THR A 490 -44.42 -0.37 -13.18
C THR A 490 -44.05 -0.61 -11.71
N PRO A 491 -44.94 -0.35 -10.73
CA PRO A 491 -44.58 -0.40 -9.32
C PRO A 491 -44.46 -1.84 -8.82
N LEU A 492 -43.37 -2.12 -8.10
CA LEU A 492 -43.26 -3.31 -7.24
C LEU A 492 -43.57 -2.91 -5.81
N ARG A 493 -44.31 -3.75 -5.08
CA ARG A 493 -44.81 -3.45 -3.74
C ARG A 493 -44.17 -4.34 -2.68
N SER A 494 -43.81 -3.71 -1.56
CA SER A 494 -43.40 -4.38 -0.33
C SER A 494 -44.60 -4.75 0.55
N ASP A 495 -44.36 -5.46 1.65
CA ASP A 495 -45.39 -5.97 2.54
C ASP A 495 -46.15 -4.83 3.26
N ASN A 496 -45.54 -3.66 3.42
CA ASN A 496 -46.19 -2.44 3.95
C ASN A 496 -46.99 -1.66 2.88
N GLY A 497 -47.09 -2.16 1.64
CA GLY A 497 -47.87 -1.57 0.55
C GLY A 497 -47.18 -0.41 -0.19
N LEU A 498 -45.95 -0.04 0.18
CA LEU A 498 -45.21 1.03 -0.49
C LEU A 498 -44.45 0.52 -1.72
N VAL A 499 -44.14 1.42 -2.66
CA VAL A 499 -43.31 1.07 -3.83
C VAL A 499 -41.86 0.87 -3.39
N PHE A 500 -41.19 -0.15 -3.90
CA PHE A 500 -39.73 -0.19 -3.96
C PHE A 500 -39.28 -0.16 -5.43
N LEU A 501 -38.07 0.37 -5.67
CA LEU A 501 -37.60 0.60 -7.04
C LEU A 501 -37.28 -0.73 -7.73
N PRO A 502 -37.77 -0.96 -8.97
CA PRO A 502 -37.52 -2.22 -9.68
C PRO A 502 -36.11 -2.32 -10.30
N ARG A 503 -35.38 -1.20 -10.38
CA ARG A 503 -34.05 -1.10 -11.00
C ARG A 503 -33.17 -0.14 -10.20
N TYR A 504 -31.87 -0.23 -10.43
CA TYR A 504 -30.85 0.69 -9.89
C TYR A 504 -30.71 0.66 -8.37
N ILE A 505 -31.13 -0.43 -7.74
CA ILE A 505 -30.97 -0.67 -6.31
C ILE A 505 -30.25 -1.98 -6.07
N ASN A 506 -29.48 -2.06 -4.98
CA ASN A 506 -28.87 -3.31 -4.54
C ASN A 506 -29.58 -3.93 -3.32
N ALA A 507 -30.36 -3.14 -2.58
CA ALA A 507 -31.18 -3.60 -1.48
C ALA A 507 -32.36 -2.65 -1.24
N PHE A 508 -33.39 -3.12 -0.53
CA PHE A 508 -34.39 -2.24 0.07
C PHE A 508 -34.86 -2.76 1.43
N MET A 509 -35.40 -1.85 2.25
CA MET A 509 -35.97 -2.14 3.55
C MET A 509 -37.32 -1.44 3.73
N SER A 510 -38.31 -2.17 4.24
CA SER A 510 -39.59 -1.62 4.68
C SER A 510 -39.49 -1.23 6.15
N LEU A 511 -39.87 -0.01 6.47
CA LEU A 511 -39.67 0.61 7.78
C LEU A 511 -41.00 1.04 8.41
N LYS A 512 -41.10 0.87 9.72
CA LYS A 512 -42.18 1.42 10.55
C LYS A 512 -41.59 2.39 11.57
N VAL A 513 -42.12 3.60 11.61
CA VAL A 513 -41.69 4.68 12.52
C VAL A 513 -42.09 4.34 13.95
N GLU A 514 -41.11 4.44 14.84
CA GLU A 514 -41.28 4.20 16.29
C GLU A 514 -41.10 5.49 17.07
N GLN A 515 -40.18 6.34 16.62
CA GLN A 515 -39.87 7.60 17.27
C GLN A 515 -39.54 8.67 16.23
N TYR A 516 -39.91 9.90 16.56
CA TYR A 516 -39.58 11.10 15.80
C TYR A 516 -38.77 12.06 16.66
N VAL A 517 -37.67 12.57 16.12
CA VAL A 517 -36.80 13.57 16.76
C VAL A 517 -36.73 14.81 15.87
N ASP A 518 -36.89 15.98 16.46
CA ASP A 518 -36.88 17.27 15.75
C ASP A 518 -35.51 17.94 15.82
N PHE A 519 -34.92 18.26 14.67
CA PHE A 519 -33.64 18.95 14.53
C PHE A 519 -33.77 20.34 13.91
N GLY A 520 -34.92 21.00 14.07
CA GLY A 520 -35.18 22.32 13.51
C GLY A 520 -35.58 22.23 12.03
N THR A 521 -34.62 22.26 11.10
CA THR A 521 -34.91 22.20 9.65
C THR A 521 -35.22 20.78 9.17
N HIS A 522 -34.74 19.77 9.89
CA HIS A 522 -34.92 18.36 9.57
C HIS A 522 -35.67 17.63 10.69
N GLY A 523 -36.29 16.51 10.35
CA GLY A 523 -36.81 15.54 11.32
C GLY A 523 -36.21 14.17 11.08
N MET A 524 -35.80 13.51 12.15
CA MET A 524 -35.27 12.15 12.13
C MET A 524 -36.34 11.15 12.58
N PHE A 525 -36.56 10.13 11.76
CA PHE A 525 -37.44 9.01 12.03
C PHE A 525 -36.58 7.82 12.44
N ILE A 526 -36.79 7.29 13.64
CA ILE A 526 -36.19 6.04 14.11
C ILE A 526 -37.22 4.93 13.88
N CYS A 527 -36.83 3.90 13.13
CA CYS A 527 -37.76 2.90 12.62
C CYS A 527 -37.36 1.47 12.99
N SER A 528 -38.34 0.60 13.21
CA SER A 528 -38.16 -0.86 13.05
C SER A 528 -38.04 -1.20 11.57
N ILE A 529 -37.31 -2.28 11.29
CA ILE A 529 -37.33 -2.95 9.99
C ILE A 529 -38.43 -4.01 10.03
N THR A 530 -39.40 -3.92 9.13
CA THR A 530 -40.46 -4.92 8.97
C THR A 530 -40.18 -5.89 7.83
N GLU A 531 -39.30 -5.52 6.91
CA GLU A 531 -38.90 -6.32 5.75
C GLU A 531 -37.55 -5.82 5.24
N ALA A 532 -36.68 -6.72 4.77
CA ALA A 532 -35.43 -6.36 4.10
C ALA A 532 -35.10 -7.37 3.00
N ARG A 533 -34.65 -6.89 1.84
CA ARG A 533 -34.24 -7.75 0.73
C ARG A 533 -32.95 -7.24 0.10
N VAL A 534 -32.02 -8.16 -0.18
CA VAL A 534 -30.87 -7.92 -1.05
C VAL A 534 -31.29 -8.25 -2.48
N ILE A 535 -31.12 -7.29 -3.39
CA ILE A 535 -31.55 -7.35 -4.79
C ILE A 535 -30.38 -7.69 -5.72
N SER A 536 -29.17 -7.21 -5.42
CA SER A 536 -27.97 -7.54 -6.19
C SER A 536 -26.69 -7.32 -5.39
N ASN A 537 -25.57 -7.85 -5.90
CA ASN A 537 -24.23 -7.62 -5.34
C ASN A 537 -23.55 -6.35 -5.88
N ALA A 538 -24.28 -5.49 -6.61
CA ALA A 538 -23.73 -4.22 -7.09
C ALA A 538 -23.40 -3.29 -5.90
N GLU A 539 -22.31 -2.53 -6.00
CA GLU A 539 -21.92 -1.60 -4.94
C GLU A 539 -22.98 -0.52 -4.69
N THR A 540 -23.11 -0.09 -3.44
CA THR A 540 -24.01 1.00 -3.05
C THR A 540 -23.47 2.34 -3.55
N MET A 541 -24.35 3.15 -4.12
CA MET A 541 -24.06 4.53 -4.48
C MET A 541 -23.73 5.34 -3.22
N THR A 542 -22.47 5.75 -3.08
CA THR A 542 -22.08 6.72 -2.06
C THR A 542 -22.23 8.14 -2.58
N TYR A 543 -22.38 9.10 -1.68
CA TYR A 543 -22.42 10.52 -2.04
C TYR A 543 -21.15 10.94 -2.80
N THR A 544 -19.98 10.46 -2.36
CA THR A 544 -18.70 10.69 -3.01
C THR A 544 -18.65 10.11 -4.42
N TYR A 545 -19.09 8.86 -4.59
CA TYR A 545 -19.14 8.23 -5.91
C TYR A 545 -20.06 9.00 -6.87
N TYR A 546 -21.23 9.44 -6.38
CA TYR A 546 -22.17 10.25 -7.15
C TYR A 546 -21.52 11.57 -7.62
N GLN A 547 -20.86 12.31 -6.72
CA GLN A 547 -20.21 13.58 -7.08
C GLN A 547 -19.12 13.40 -8.14
N ASN A 548 -18.34 12.31 -8.04
CA ASN A 548 -17.19 12.09 -8.91
C ASN A 548 -17.56 11.50 -10.28
N ASN A 549 -18.60 10.65 -10.33
CA ASN A 549 -18.85 9.78 -11.48
C ASN A 549 -20.25 9.92 -12.11
N VAL A 550 -21.25 10.41 -11.38
CA VAL A 550 -22.67 10.40 -11.83
C VAL A 550 -23.23 11.79 -12.04
N LYS A 551 -22.91 12.73 -11.16
CA LYS A 551 -23.31 14.13 -11.30
C LYS A 551 -22.65 14.69 -12.58
N PRO A 552 -23.41 15.23 -13.54
CA PRO A 552 -22.84 15.86 -14.72
C PRO A 552 -21.88 16.96 -14.31
N LYS A 553 -20.65 16.89 -14.81
CA LYS A 553 -19.68 17.98 -14.66
C LYS A 553 -20.11 19.12 -15.59
N PRO A 554 -20.16 20.38 -15.12
CA PRO A 554 -20.48 21.50 -15.99
C PRO A 554 -19.46 21.61 -17.13
N GLN A 555 -19.92 21.63 -18.38
CA GLN A 555 -19.06 21.85 -19.55
C GLN A 555 -18.89 23.36 -19.77
N THR A 556 -17.95 23.97 -19.05
CA THR A 556 -17.73 25.42 -19.06
C THR A 556 -16.73 25.88 -20.12
N GLU A 557 -16.00 24.98 -20.77
CA GLU A 557 -15.05 25.35 -21.83
C GLU A 557 -15.75 26.03 -23.00
N GLY A 558 -15.34 27.27 -23.30
CA GLY A 558 -15.82 28.07 -24.42
C GLY A 558 -17.19 28.72 -24.24
N LYS A 559 -17.79 28.66 -23.04
CA LYS A 559 -19.12 29.22 -22.74
C LYS A 559 -19.03 30.41 -21.79
N LYS A 560 -19.72 31.49 -22.14
CA LYS A 560 -19.90 32.69 -21.30
C LYS A 560 -21.27 32.70 -20.63
N GLY A 561 -21.31 32.99 -19.33
CA GLY A 561 -22.56 33.16 -18.60
C GLY A 561 -22.48 32.69 -17.15
N PHE A 562 -23.44 31.88 -16.72
CA PHE A 562 -23.57 31.45 -15.32
C PHE A 562 -23.86 29.96 -15.21
N VAL A 563 -23.24 29.27 -14.25
CA VAL A 563 -23.47 27.85 -13.96
C VAL A 563 -24.20 27.67 -12.63
N CYS A 564 -25.20 26.79 -12.60
CA CYS A 564 -25.91 26.41 -11.38
C CYS A 564 -25.04 25.46 -10.53
N LYS A 565 -24.68 25.87 -9.30
CA LYS A 565 -23.87 25.08 -8.35
C LYS A 565 -24.53 23.75 -7.95
N ILE A 566 -25.86 23.69 -8.02
CA ILE A 566 -26.64 22.52 -7.59
C ILE A 566 -26.63 21.41 -8.64
N CYS A 567 -26.96 21.73 -9.89
CA CYS A 567 -27.18 20.73 -10.95
C CYS A 567 -26.27 20.87 -12.19
N GLY A 568 -25.45 21.92 -12.26
CA GLY A 568 -24.53 22.16 -13.38
C GLY A 568 -25.17 22.76 -14.63
N TYR A 569 -26.45 23.17 -14.59
CA TYR A 569 -27.10 23.88 -15.70
C TYR A 569 -26.36 25.18 -16.04
N ILE A 570 -26.09 25.43 -17.31
CA ILE A 570 -25.45 26.65 -17.80
C ILE A 570 -26.50 27.57 -18.42
N TYR A 571 -26.60 28.78 -17.89
CA TYR A 571 -27.27 29.92 -18.50
C TYR A 571 -26.25 30.72 -19.31
N GLU A 572 -26.44 30.79 -20.62
CA GLU A 572 -25.56 31.57 -21.51
C GLU A 572 -26.16 32.97 -21.70
N GLY A 573 -25.51 33.98 -21.12
CA GLY A 573 -25.94 35.38 -21.15
C GLY A 573 -25.10 36.28 -20.25
N ASP A 574 -25.02 37.57 -20.58
CA ASP A 574 -24.13 38.53 -19.89
C ASP A 574 -24.61 38.87 -18.46
N VAL A 575 -25.92 38.77 -18.20
CA VAL A 575 -26.54 39.06 -16.91
C VAL A 575 -27.57 38.00 -16.58
N LEU A 576 -27.48 37.38 -15.41
CA LEU A 576 -28.49 36.46 -14.90
C LEU A 576 -29.64 37.25 -14.27
N PRO A 577 -30.90 37.10 -14.73
CA PRO A 577 -32.04 37.78 -14.12
C PRO A 577 -32.22 37.38 -12.65
N ASP A 578 -32.55 38.34 -11.77
CA ASP A 578 -32.73 38.09 -10.33
C ASP A 578 -33.88 37.10 -10.03
N ASP A 579 -34.87 37.03 -10.93
CA ASP A 579 -36.01 36.11 -10.87
C ASP A 579 -35.78 34.80 -11.65
N PHE A 580 -34.57 34.57 -12.16
CA PHE A 580 -34.25 33.37 -12.92
C PHE A 580 -34.36 32.12 -12.03
N ILE A 581 -35.08 31.12 -12.55
CA ILE A 581 -35.25 29.82 -11.92
C ILE A 581 -34.62 28.77 -12.82
N CYS A 582 -33.64 28.03 -12.29
CA CYS A 582 -32.97 26.96 -13.00
C CYS A 582 -34.00 25.99 -13.60
N PRO A 583 -33.99 25.73 -14.93
CA PRO A 583 -34.99 24.87 -15.55
C PRO A 583 -34.88 23.41 -15.09
N LEU A 584 -33.68 22.98 -14.67
CA LEU A 584 -33.42 21.61 -14.18
C LEU A 584 -33.77 21.43 -12.71
N CYS A 585 -33.14 22.19 -11.80
CA CYS A 585 -33.29 21.97 -10.35
C CYS A 585 -34.26 22.91 -9.63
N LYS A 586 -34.83 23.90 -10.34
CA LYS A 586 -35.78 24.89 -9.81
C LYS A 586 -35.24 25.80 -8.68
N HIS A 587 -33.93 25.83 -8.48
CA HIS A 587 -33.26 26.82 -7.62
C HIS A 587 -33.16 28.20 -8.30
N GLY A 588 -33.18 29.25 -7.49
CA GLY A 588 -33.14 30.64 -7.96
C GLY A 588 -31.74 31.12 -8.36
N ALA A 589 -31.66 32.37 -8.85
CA ALA A 589 -30.43 33.00 -9.32
C ALA A 589 -29.27 32.98 -8.30
N ALA A 590 -29.56 32.99 -6.99
CA ALA A 590 -28.55 32.93 -5.93
C ALA A 590 -27.68 31.65 -5.94
N ASP A 591 -28.16 30.58 -6.56
CA ASP A 591 -27.46 29.30 -6.68
C ASP A 591 -26.61 29.20 -7.96
N PHE A 592 -26.43 30.30 -8.67
CA PHE A 592 -25.57 30.39 -9.85
C PHE A 592 -24.27 31.13 -9.54
N GLU A 593 -23.23 30.83 -10.31
CA GLU A 593 -21.94 31.52 -10.29
C GLU A 593 -21.47 31.81 -11.72
N PRO A 594 -20.74 32.91 -11.96
CA PRO A 594 -20.29 33.29 -13.29
C PRO A 594 -19.24 32.30 -13.84
N ILE A 595 -19.31 32.05 -15.15
CA ILE A 595 -18.32 31.30 -15.93
C ILE A 595 -17.81 32.20 -17.07
N GLY A 596 -16.48 32.19 -17.25
CA GLY A 596 -15.69 33.23 -17.93
C GLY A 596 -16.08 33.59 -19.37
#